data_AF-A0A0M8NQS9-F1
#
_entry.id   AF-A0A0M8NQS9-F1
#
_cell.length_a   1.000
_cell.length_b   1.000
_cell.length_c   1.000
_cell.angle_alpha   90.00
_cell.angle_beta   90.00
_cell.angle_gamma   90.00
#
_symmetry.space_group_name_H-M   'P 1'
#
loop_
_entity.id
_entity.type
_entity.pdbx_description
1 polymer ?
#
loop_
_entity_poly.entity_id
_entity_poly.type
_entity_poly.pdbx_seq_one_letter_code
_entity_poly.pdbx_strand_id
1 'polypeptide(L)'
;MLDENVFAPCTTLNLPSNLPSITTESALVFCVQANFIEGRLMLTLVAQHNVMDMTGQDFIIGLLSKTCHNEAFTIEELTVGNMDRSHVIPLLDDSYTPGPELVHQIVKPPPSVKDVALEPVTPPKPTWAYIQLSAAQLGSLKSSRREYIARIHGLYLYGRCCQRFYLEIHRLRACFSSGSDL
;
A
#
# COMPACT_ATOMS: atom_id res chain seq x y z
N MET A 1 10.25 12.03 -5.90
CA MET A 1 9.12 11.18 -6.37
C MET A 1 8.60 11.77 -7.66
N LEU A 2 8.13 10.95 -8.59
CA LEU A 2 7.50 11.46 -9.83
C LEU A 2 6.22 12.22 -9.47
N ASP A 3 5.94 13.31 -10.17
CA ASP A 3 4.73 14.09 -9.98
C ASP A 3 3.54 13.34 -10.61
N GLU A 4 2.56 12.95 -9.79
CA GLU A 4 1.38 12.23 -10.26
C GLU A 4 0.56 13.06 -11.24
N ASN A 5 0.59 14.39 -11.17
CA ASN A 5 -0.13 15.26 -12.10
C ASN A 5 0.47 15.24 -13.51
N VAL A 6 1.71 14.77 -13.66
CA VAL A 6 2.41 14.67 -14.94
C VAL A 6 2.31 13.25 -15.48
N PHE A 7 2.52 12.26 -14.62
CA PHE A 7 2.75 10.89 -15.03
C PHE A 7 1.59 9.93 -14.82
N ALA A 8 0.55 10.32 -14.07
CA ALA A 8 -0.61 9.48 -13.80
C ALA A 8 -1.89 10.00 -14.49
N PRO A 9 -2.79 9.10 -14.93
CA PRO A 9 -4.06 9.48 -15.57
C PRO A 9 -5.05 10.17 -14.63
N CYS A 10 -4.89 9.97 -13.32
CA CYS A 10 -5.68 10.61 -12.27
C CYS A 10 -4.89 10.61 -10.95
N THR A 11 -5.29 11.50 -10.04
CA THR A 11 -4.69 11.64 -8.72
C THR A 11 -5.06 10.47 -7.82
N THR A 12 -4.10 9.99 -7.02
CA THR A 12 -4.29 8.86 -6.11
C THR A 12 -5.30 9.18 -4.99
N LEU A 13 -5.36 10.44 -4.57
CA LEU A 13 -6.29 10.92 -3.54
C LEU A 13 -7.35 11.81 -4.17
N ASN A 14 -8.62 11.44 -4.03
CA ASN A 14 -9.75 12.30 -4.35
C ASN A 14 -9.90 13.37 -3.25
N LEU A 15 -9.01 14.35 -3.24
CA LEU A 15 -9.15 15.52 -2.38
C LEU A 15 -10.26 16.42 -2.94
N PRO A 16 -11.10 17.03 -2.09
CA PRO A 16 -12.28 17.79 -2.51
C PRO A 16 -12.00 19.07 -3.34
N SER A 17 -10.75 19.35 -3.70
CA SER A 17 -10.37 20.54 -4.47
C SER A 17 -9.50 20.19 -5.68
N ASN A 18 -10.10 20.25 -6.87
CA ASN A 18 -9.51 20.50 -8.19
C ASN A 18 -8.71 19.39 -8.92
N LEU A 19 -9.44 18.47 -9.56
CA LEU A 19 -9.21 17.90 -10.92
C LEU A 19 -10.61 17.40 -11.38
N PRO A 20 -10.86 16.67 -12.50
CA PRO A 20 -12.15 16.02 -12.71
C PRO A 20 -12.41 15.12 -11.50
N SER A 21 -13.14 15.67 -10.55
CA SER A 21 -13.70 14.93 -9.45
C SER A 21 -14.57 13.89 -10.12
N ILE A 22 -14.33 12.63 -9.80
CA ILE A 22 -15.31 11.57 -9.95
C ILE A 22 -16.57 12.06 -9.23
N THR A 23 -17.41 12.80 -9.96
CA THR A 23 -18.65 13.37 -9.47
C THR A 23 -19.61 12.21 -9.30
N THR A 24 -19.74 11.75 -8.06
CA THR A 24 -20.94 11.21 -7.39
C THR A 24 -21.74 10.06 -8.03
N GLU A 25 -21.48 9.60 -9.25
CA GLU A 25 -22.22 8.50 -9.89
C GLU A 25 -21.35 7.33 -10.40
N SER A 26 -20.08 7.55 -10.76
CA SER A 26 -19.20 6.45 -11.19
C SER A 26 -17.72 6.77 -10.98
N ALA A 27 -17.01 5.89 -10.27
CA ALA A 27 -15.57 5.97 -10.07
C ALA A 27 -14.83 5.14 -11.13
N LEU A 28 -13.76 5.72 -11.70
CA LEU A 28 -12.88 4.99 -12.61
C LEU A 28 -12.21 3.84 -11.86
N VAL A 29 -12.42 2.61 -12.34
CA VAL A 29 -11.89 1.40 -11.72
C VAL A 29 -10.42 1.16 -12.07
N PHE A 30 -10.06 1.42 -13.33
CA PHE A 30 -8.73 1.16 -13.86
C PHE A 30 -8.41 2.15 -14.99
N CYS A 31 -7.27 2.81 -14.93
CA CYS A 31 -6.81 3.82 -15.89
C CYS A 31 -5.36 3.55 -16.28
N VAL A 32 -5.02 3.83 -17.54
CA VAL A 32 -3.69 3.60 -18.09
C VAL A 32 -3.20 4.87 -18.79
N GLN A 33 -1.99 5.30 -18.48
CA GLN A 33 -1.30 6.39 -19.17
C GLN A 33 0.05 5.91 -19.70
N ALA A 34 0.24 6.07 -21.02
CA ALA A 34 1.50 5.82 -21.69
C ALA A 34 2.29 7.15 -21.79
N ASN A 35 3.37 7.25 -21.02
CA ASN A 35 4.23 8.43 -21.00
C ASN A 35 5.48 8.16 -21.85
N PHE A 36 5.58 8.80 -23.01
CA PHE A 36 6.78 8.75 -23.84
C PHE A 36 7.83 9.70 -23.30
N ILE A 37 9.00 9.17 -22.97
CA ILE A 37 10.19 9.95 -22.57
C ILE A 37 11.30 9.66 -23.58
N GLU A 38 12.38 10.43 -23.55
CA GLU A 38 13.45 10.28 -24.54
C GLU A 38 13.98 8.83 -24.62
N GLY A 39 13.73 8.19 -25.76
CA GLY A 39 14.11 6.80 -26.04
C GLY A 39 13.41 5.72 -25.21
N ARG A 40 12.37 6.04 -24.41
CA ARG A 40 11.71 5.06 -23.52
C ARG A 40 10.21 5.32 -23.38
N LEU A 41 9.52 4.32 -22.83
CA LEU A 41 8.11 4.38 -22.46
C LEU A 41 7.97 4.11 -20.96
N MET A 42 7.19 4.93 -20.28
CA MET A 42 6.74 4.67 -18.91
C MET A 42 5.23 4.48 -18.88
N LEU A 43 4.79 3.28 -18.52
CA LEU A 43 3.38 2.95 -18.38
C LEU A 43 2.96 3.15 -16.92
N THR A 44 1.93 3.95 -16.71
CA THR A 44 1.37 4.21 -15.38
C THR A 44 -0.06 3.69 -15.34
N LEU A 45 -0.32 2.76 -14.42
CA LEU A 45 -1.62 2.11 -14.25
C LEU A 45 -2.16 2.46 -12.87
N VAL A 46 -3.34 3.06 -12.83
CA VAL A 46 -4.02 3.49 -11.60
C VAL A 46 -5.29 2.68 -11.45
N ALA A 47 -5.49 2.10 -10.27
CA ALA A 47 -6.66 1.30 -9.94
C ALA A 47 -7.34 1.79 -8.66
N GLN A 48 -8.66 1.62 -8.59
CA GLN A 48 -9.47 2.02 -7.44
C GLN A 48 -9.33 0.98 -6.31
N HIS A 49 -8.81 1.41 -5.15
CA HIS A 49 -8.41 0.51 -4.06
C HIS A 49 -9.58 -0.18 -3.31
N ASN A 50 -10.80 0.35 -3.39
CA ASN A 50 -12.00 -0.34 -2.89
C ASN A 50 -12.42 -1.50 -3.79
N VAL A 51 -12.01 -1.49 -5.06
CA VAL A 51 -12.34 -2.55 -6.03
C VAL A 51 -11.24 -3.60 -6.08
N MET A 52 -9.98 -3.24 -5.90
CA MET A 52 -8.89 -4.23 -5.91
C MET A 52 -7.73 -3.82 -5.02
N ASP A 53 -7.07 -4.81 -4.44
CA ASP A 53 -5.74 -4.66 -3.86
C ASP A 53 -4.66 -4.78 -4.96
N MET A 54 -3.38 -4.73 -4.57
CA MET A 54 -2.28 -4.87 -5.53
C MET A 54 -2.26 -6.24 -6.22
N THR A 55 -2.73 -7.30 -5.56
CA THR A 55 -2.83 -8.64 -6.16
C THR A 55 -3.88 -8.67 -7.27
N GLY A 56 -5.06 -8.09 -7.00
CA GLY A 56 -6.11 -7.93 -8.00
C GLY A 56 -5.67 -7.01 -9.14
N GLN A 57 -4.93 -5.95 -8.85
CA GLN A 57 -4.36 -5.08 -9.88
C GLN A 57 -3.36 -5.82 -10.77
N ASP A 58 -2.43 -6.60 -10.20
CA ASP A 58 -1.48 -7.43 -10.96
C ASP A 58 -2.19 -8.42 -11.88
N PHE A 59 -3.26 -9.07 -11.39
CA PHE A 59 -4.11 -9.94 -12.20
C PHE A 59 -4.68 -9.21 -13.42
N ILE A 60 -5.26 -8.02 -13.24
CA ILE A 60 -5.79 -7.21 -14.36
C ILE A 60 -4.68 -6.75 -15.31
N ILE A 61 -3.49 -6.41 -14.81
CA ILE A 61 -2.32 -6.07 -15.64
C ILE A 61 -1.91 -7.26 -16.51
N GLY A 62 -1.93 -8.48 -15.96
CA GLY A 62 -1.69 -9.72 -16.70
C GLY A 62 -2.68 -9.92 -17.85
N LEU A 63 -3.99 -9.74 -17.58
CA LEU A 63 -5.04 -9.83 -18.61
C LEU A 63 -4.90 -8.74 -19.68
N LEU A 64 -4.52 -7.52 -19.30
CA LEU A 64 -4.23 -6.44 -20.24
C LEU A 64 -3.06 -6.83 -21.15
N SER A 65 -1.97 -7.37 -20.58
CA SER A 65 -0.83 -7.85 -21.35
C SER A 65 -1.23 -8.93 -22.36
N LYS A 66 -1.99 -9.95 -21.95
CA LYS A 66 -2.51 -10.98 -22.86
C LYS A 66 -3.32 -10.40 -24.01
N THR A 67 -4.21 -9.45 -23.69
CA THR A 67 -5.01 -8.74 -24.69
C THR A 67 -4.13 -8.03 -25.71
N CYS A 68 -3.09 -7.33 -25.26
CA CYS A 68 -2.13 -6.65 -26.15
C CYS A 68 -1.35 -7.62 -27.05
N HIS A 69 -1.19 -8.88 -26.65
CA HIS A 69 -0.52 -9.93 -27.42
C HIS A 69 -1.50 -10.82 -28.22
N ASN A 70 -2.80 -10.52 -28.22
CA ASN A 70 -3.85 -11.36 -28.81
C ASN A 70 -3.87 -12.80 -28.25
N GLU A 71 -3.51 -12.97 -26.98
CA GLU A 71 -3.59 -14.25 -26.27
C GLU A 71 -4.98 -14.47 -25.69
N ALA A 72 -5.46 -15.72 -25.74
CA ALA A 72 -6.74 -16.09 -25.15
C ALA A 72 -6.67 -16.15 -23.62
N PHE A 73 -7.77 -15.79 -22.96
CA PHE A 73 -7.93 -15.98 -21.53
C PHE A 73 -8.26 -17.44 -21.21
N THR A 74 -7.74 -17.93 -20.09
CA THR A 74 -8.08 -19.26 -19.59
C THR A 74 -9.48 -19.26 -18.98
N ILE A 75 -10.09 -20.45 -18.86
CA ILE A 75 -11.37 -20.61 -18.16
C ILE A 75 -11.26 -20.12 -16.71
N GLU A 76 -10.13 -20.41 -16.05
CA GLU A 76 -9.87 -19.98 -14.68
C GLU A 76 -9.80 -18.44 -14.58
N GLU A 77 -9.09 -17.77 -15.49
CA GLU A 77 -9.01 -16.31 -15.53
C GLU A 77 -10.38 -15.66 -15.71
N LEU A 78 -11.20 -16.21 -16.62
CA LEU A 78 -12.57 -15.75 -16.81
C LEU A 78 -13.43 -15.99 -15.57
N THR A 79 -13.26 -17.14 -14.91
CA THR A 79 -14.01 -17.48 -13.70
C THR A 79 -13.64 -16.56 -12.53
N VAL A 80 -12.34 -16.37 -12.28
CA VAL A 80 -11.83 -15.51 -11.20
C VAL A 80 -12.17 -14.04 -11.48
N GLY A 81 -11.99 -13.58 -12.71
CA GLY A 81 -12.26 -12.20 -13.12
C GLY A 81 -13.74 -11.79 -13.00
N ASN A 82 -14.67 -12.75 -13.08
CA ASN A 82 -16.12 -12.52 -13.01
C ASN A 82 -16.79 -13.07 -11.73
N MET A 83 -16.00 -13.45 -10.72
CA MET A 83 -16.52 -14.00 -9.47
C MET A 83 -17.41 -12.96 -8.73
N ASP A 84 -18.57 -13.39 -8.23
CA ASP A 84 -19.41 -12.57 -7.36
C ASP A 84 -18.68 -12.30 -6.04
N ARG A 85 -18.38 -11.02 -5.79
CA ARG A 85 -17.60 -10.56 -4.63
C ARG A 85 -18.44 -10.36 -3.37
N SER A 86 -19.76 -10.30 -3.50
CA SER A 86 -20.66 -10.00 -2.37
C SER A 86 -20.73 -11.12 -1.34
N HIS A 87 -20.30 -12.33 -1.71
CA HIS A 87 -20.36 -13.52 -0.86
C HIS A 87 -19.00 -14.24 -0.72
N VAL A 88 -17.89 -13.63 -1.14
CA VAL A 88 -16.55 -14.26 -1.09
C VAL A 88 -16.09 -14.50 0.35
N ILE A 89 -16.41 -13.56 1.24
CA ILE A 89 -16.13 -13.67 2.67
C ILE A 89 -17.43 -14.04 3.38
N PRO A 90 -17.54 -15.25 3.96
CA PRO A 90 -18.70 -15.63 4.76
C PRO A 90 -18.86 -14.66 5.93
N LEU A 91 -20.07 -14.12 6.09
CA LEU A 91 -20.39 -13.25 7.22
C LEU A 91 -20.49 -14.08 8.49
N LEU A 92 -20.03 -13.48 9.60
CA LEU A 92 -20.24 -14.02 10.93
C LEU A 92 -21.72 -13.84 11.31
N ASP A 93 -22.26 -14.78 12.07
CA ASP A 93 -23.66 -14.71 12.53
C ASP A 93 -23.84 -13.73 13.70
N ASP A 94 -25.10 -13.53 14.10
CA ASP A 94 -25.49 -12.60 15.17
C ASP A 94 -24.95 -13.00 16.57
N SER A 95 -24.37 -14.20 16.72
CA SER A 95 -23.74 -14.62 17.97
C SER A 95 -22.31 -14.11 18.12
N TYR A 96 -21.71 -13.58 17.05
CA TYR A 96 -20.36 -13.05 17.08
C TYR A 96 -20.26 -11.78 17.93
N THR A 97 -19.27 -11.77 18.82
CA THR A 97 -18.89 -10.59 19.60
C THR A 97 -17.49 -10.15 19.18
N PRO A 98 -17.30 -8.88 18.79
CA PRO A 98 -16.00 -8.33 18.44
C PRO A 98 -14.89 -8.64 19.46
N GLY A 99 -13.90 -9.41 19.03
CA GLY A 99 -12.76 -9.77 19.85
C GLY A 99 -11.56 -8.84 19.66
N PRO A 100 -10.38 -9.24 20.19
CA PRO A 100 -9.15 -8.45 20.06
C PRO A 100 -8.69 -8.21 18.61
N GLU A 101 -9.18 -8.99 17.64
CA GLU A 101 -8.87 -8.85 16.22
C GLU A 101 -9.29 -7.48 15.63
N LEU A 102 -10.31 -6.82 16.19
CA LEU A 102 -10.80 -5.53 15.71
C LEU A 102 -10.23 -4.32 16.48
N VAL A 103 -9.38 -4.54 17.49
CA VAL A 103 -8.95 -3.49 18.44
C VAL A 103 -8.23 -2.31 17.77
N HIS A 104 -7.55 -2.56 16.65
CA HIS A 104 -6.83 -1.56 15.87
C HIS A 104 -7.57 -1.13 14.58
N GLN A 105 -8.76 -1.69 14.34
CA GLN A 105 -9.57 -1.43 13.14
C GLN A 105 -10.77 -0.53 13.44
N ILE A 106 -11.25 -0.51 14.69
CA ILE A 106 -12.35 0.34 15.13
C ILE A 106 -11.80 1.63 15.74
N VAL A 107 -12.14 2.77 15.15
CA VAL A 107 -11.80 4.09 15.71
C VAL A 107 -12.58 4.28 17.00
N LYS A 108 -11.86 4.46 18.11
CA LYS A 108 -12.46 4.82 19.40
C LYS A 108 -12.75 6.32 19.41
N PRO A 109 -13.89 6.76 19.96
CA PRO A 109 -14.13 8.19 20.15
C PRO A 109 -12.97 8.82 20.92
N PRO A 110 -12.50 10.01 20.54
CA PRO A 110 -11.48 10.69 21.31
C PRO A 110 -12.00 10.91 22.74
N PRO A 111 -11.14 10.77 23.77
CA PRO A 111 -11.51 11.17 25.12
C PRO A 111 -11.93 12.65 25.10
N SER A 112 -12.92 13.03 25.92
CA SER A 112 -13.32 14.43 26.08
C SER A 112 -12.13 15.22 26.63
N VAL A 113 -11.37 15.87 25.74
CA VAL A 113 -10.27 16.75 26.11
C VAL A 113 -10.89 18.08 26.51
N LYS A 114 -10.80 18.42 27.80
CA LYS A 114 -10.94 19.81 28.26
C LYS A 114 -9.82 20.63 27.63
N ASP A 115 -10.17 21.79 27.10
CA ASP A 115 -9.33 22.71 26.33
C ASP A 115 -7.92 22.86 26.90
N VAL A 116 -6.96 22.15 26.30
CA VAL A 116 -5.56 22.55 26.32
C VAL A 116 -5.28 23.11 24.95
N ALA A 117 -5.14 24.44 24.88
CA ALA A 117 -4.69 25.13 23.69
C ALA A 117 -3.28 24.62 23.33
N LEU A 118 -3.22 23.64 22.44
CA LEU A 118 -1.99 23.21 21.81
C LEU A 118 -1.70 24.20 20.69
N GLU A 119 -0.66 25.01 20.86
CA GLU A 119 -0.05 25.79 19.79
C GLU A 119 0.15 24.88 18.55
N PRO A 120 -0.34 25.27 17.36
CA PRO A 120 -0.26 24.44 16.17
C PRO A 120 1.20 24.34 15.70
N VAL A 121 1.89 23.29 16.14
CA VAL A 121 3.20 22.92 15.58
C VAL A 121 2.98 22.46 14.15
N THR A 122 3.47 23.23 13.18
CA THR A 122 3.43 22.82 11.77
C THR A 122 4.43 21.68 11.59
N PRO A 123 3.99 20.46 11.21
CA PRO A 123 4.91 19.35 11.00
C PRO A 123 5.82 19.63 9.79
N PRO A 124 7.07 19.15 9.80
CA PRO A 124 7.96 19.29 8.67
C PRO A 124 7.40 18.59 7.43
N LYS A 125 7.67 19.16 6.25
CA LYS A 125 7.19 18.60 4.97
C LYS A 125 7.82 17.21 4.74
N PRO A 126 7.04 16.13 4.59
CA PRO A 126 7.58 14.81 4.36
C PRO A 126 8.16 14.67 2.95
N THR A 127 9.12 13.76 2.78
CA THR A 127 9.72 13.42 1.49
C THR A 127 9.70 11.91 1.26
N TRP A 128 9.58 11.49 0.00
CA TRP A 128 9.65 10.09 -0.41
C TRP A 128 10.99 9.75 -1.03
N ALA A 129 11.55 8.59 -0.67
CA ALA A 129 12.79 8.06 -1.22
C ALA A 129 12.70 6.54 -1.42
N TYR A 130 13.45 6.00 -2.38
CA TYR A 130 13.61 4.56 -2.58
C TYR A 130 14.86 4.05 -1.86
N ILE A 131 14.73 2.89 -1.23
CA ILE A 131 15.87 2.16 -0.66
C ILE A 131 15.96 0.84 -1.41
N GLN A 132 17.08 0.63 -2.10
CA GLN A 132 17.33 -0.58 -2.86
C GLN A 132 18.17 -1.56 -2.03
N LEU A 133 17.72 -2.81 -1.99
CA LEU A 133 18.46 -3.92 -1.38
C LEU A 133 18.81 -4.93 -2.46
N SER A 134 20.09 -5.25 -2.59
CA SER A 134 20.57 -6.29 -3.51
C SER A 134 20.18 -7.68 -3.03
N ALA A 135 20.17 -8.66 -3.96
CA ALA A 135 19.93 -10.06 -3.61
C ALA A 135 20.91 -10.59 -2.55
N ALA A 136 22.18 -10.16 -2.59
CA ALA A 136 23.18 -10.52 -1.59
C ALA A 136 22.87 -9.91 -0.21
N GLN A 137 22.45 -8.64 -0.17
CA GLN A 137 22.03 -7.98 1.07
C GLN A 137 20.78 -8.65 1.66
N LEU A 138 19.81 -9.02 0.82
CA LEU A 138 18.62 -9.79 1.21
C LEU A 138 19.01 -11.18 1.73
N GLY A 139 19.95 -11.87 1.08
CA GLY A 139 20.50 -13.14 1.53
C GLY A 139 21.18 -13.05 2.90
N SER A 140 21.98 -12.00 3.11
CA SER A 140 22.64 -11.71 4.39
C SER A 140 21.64 -11.38 5.50
N LEU A 141 20.58 -10.63 5.19
CA LEU A 141 19.49 -10.34 6.13
C LEU A 141 18.73 -11.62 6.52
N LYS A 142 18.54 -12.53 5.57
CA LYS A 142 17.91 -13.84 5.84
C LYS A 142 18.79 -14.72 6.72
N SER A 143 20.11 -14.70 6.52
CA SER A 143 21.07 -15.50 7.29
C SER A 143 21.42 -14.92 8.67
N SER A 144 21.22 -13.61 8.86
CA SER A 144 21.44 -12.92 10.14
C SER A 144 20.47 -13.42 11.21
N ARG A 145 20.90 -14.43 11.97
CA ARG A 145 20.18 -14.99 13.12
C ARG A 145 20.35 -14.05 14.32
N ARG A 146 19.28 -13.33 14.70
CA ARG A 146 19.18 -12.78 16.05
C ARG A 146 18.68 -13.90 16.96
N GLU A 147 19.43 -14.21 18.02
CA GLU A 147 19.18 -15.32 18.97
C GLU A 147 17.73 -15.36 19.51
N TYR A 148 17.04 -14.22 19.53
CA TYR A 148 15.67 -14.10 20.02
C TYR A 148 14.58 -14.74 19.13
N ILE A 149 14.88 -15.05 17.85
CA ILE A 149 13.85 -15.41 16.84
C ILE A 149 13.78 -16.92 16.59
N ALA A 150 14.60 -17.73 17.27
CA ALA A 150 14.59 -19.19 17.16
C ALA A 150 13.24 -19.84 17.57
N ARG A 151 12.32 -19.10 18.19
CA ARG A 151 10.99 -19.60 18.58
C ARG A 151 9.89 -19.42 17.53
N ILE A 152 10.10 -18.64 16.47
CA ILE A 152 9.12 -18.48 15.38
C ILE A 152 9.63 -19.25 14.17
N HIS A 153 9.10 -20.46 13.98
CA HIS A 153 9.29 -21.22 12.75
C HIS A 153 8.71 -20.40 11.58
N GLY A 154 9.58 -19.88 10.70
CA GLY A 154 9.17 -19.35 9.39
C GLY A 154 9.04 -17.83 9.27
N LEU A 155 10.06 -17.04 9.64
CA LEU A 155 10.11 -15.65 9.16
C LEU A 155 10.51 -15.62 7.67
N TYR A 156 9.56 -15.30 6.80
CA TYR A 156 9.78 -15.04 5.39
C TYR A 156 10.68 -13.81 5.17
N LEU A 157 11.33 -13.74 4.00
CA LEU A 157 12.26 -12.65 3.62
C LEU A 157 11.64 -11.26 3.80
N TYR A 158 10.34 -11.13 3.47
CA TYR A 158 9.56 -9.91 3.66
C TYR A 158 9.52 -9.47 5.15
N GLY A 159 9.21 -10.40 6.06
CA GLY A 159 9.15 -10.13 7.49
C GLY A 159 10.49 -9.64 8.07
N ARG A 160 11.62 -10.16 7.55
CA ARG A 160 12.96 -9.70 7.95
C ARG A 160 13.25 -8.27 7.49
N CYS A 161 12.83 -7.90 6.29
CA CYS A 161 12.98 -6.55 5.77
C CYS A 161 12.16 -5.55 6.59
N CYS A 162 10.88 -5.87 6.85
CA CYS A 162 10.01 -5.05 7.70
C CYS A 162 10.59 -4.85 9.10
N GLN A 163 11.10 -5.92 9.72
CA GLN A 163 11.73 -5.83 11.04
C GLN A 163 12.96 -4.93 11.04
N ARG A 164 13.84 -5.03 10.03
CA ARG A 164 15.02 -4.17 9.94
C ARG A 164 14.62 -2.71 9.76
N PHE A 165 13.65 -2.43 8.89
CA PHE A 165 13.16 -1.10 8.64
C PHE A 165 12.53 -0.47 9.89
N TYR A 166 11.71 -1.24 10.62
CA TYR A 166 11.14 -0.83 11.90
C TYR A 166 12.22 -0.44 12.91
N LEU A 167 13.23 -1.28 13.11
CA LEU A 167 14.31 -1.01 14.06
C LEU A 167 15.15 0.20 13.68
N GLU A 168 15.40 0.40 12.38
CA GLU A 168 16.16 1.57 11.91
C GLU A 168 15.36 2.86 12.10
N ILE A 169 14.04 2.85 11.83
CA ILE A 169 13.16 4.00 12.14
C ILE A 169 13.21 4.33 13.63
N HIS A 170 13.12 3.33 14.49
CA HIS A 170 13.20 3.55 15.94
C HIS A 170 14.55 4.10 16.39
N ARG A 171 15.65 3.58 15.82
CA ARG A 171 17.00 4.10 16.09
C ARG A 171 17.14 5.55 15.66
N LEU A 172 16.72 5.89 14.45
CA LEU A 172 16.77 7.26 13.93
C LEU A 172 15.94 8.20 14.81
N ARG A 173 14.71 7.82 15.17
CA ARG A 173 13.86 8.59 16.08
C ARG A 173 14.56 8.83 17.43
N ALA A 174 15.22 7.82 17.99
CA ALA A 174 15.95 7.96 19.25
C ALA A 174 17.12 8.95 19.14
N CYS A 175 17.87 8.95 18.03
CA CYS A 175 18.94 9.93 17.78
C CYS A 175 18.41 11.36 17.64
N PHE A 176 17.25 11.56 17.01
CA PHE A 176 16.62 12.87 16.90
C PHE A 176 16.03 13.37 18.22
N SER A 177 15.51 12.46 19.07
CA SER A 177 15.02 12.82 20.40
C SER A 177 16.13 13.11 21.43
N SER A 178 17.37 12.67 21.18
CA SER A 178 18.51 12.86 22.10
C SER A 178 19.32 14.13 21.86
N GLY A 179 18.95 14.98 20.90
CA GLY A 179 19.60 16.28 20.67
C GLY A 179 21.08 16.18 20.27
N SER A 180 21.49 15.06 19.67
CA SER A 180 22.85 14.92 19.13
C SER A 180 22.87 15.45 17.70
N ASP A 181 23.20 16.73 17.57
CA ASP A 181 23.49 17.36 16.29
C ASP A 181 24.61 16.59 15.55
N LEU A 182 24.36 16.30 14.27
CA LEU A 182 25.36 15.83 13.30
C LEU A 182 26.19 17.01 12.80
#